data_AF-A0A415WBG7-F1
#
_entry.id   AF-A0A415WBG7-F1
#
_cell.length_a   1.000
_cell.length_b   1.000
_cell.length_c   1.000
_cell.angle_alpha   90.00
_cell.angle_beta   90.00
_cell.angle_gamma   90.00
#
_symmetry.space_group_name_H-M   'P 1'
#
loop_
_entity.id
_entity.type
_entity.pdbx_description
1 polymer ?
#
loop_
_entity_poly.entity_id
_entity_poly.type
_entity_poly.pdbx_seq_one_letter_code
_entity_poly.pdbx_strand_id
1 'polypeptide(L)'
;MTTPMPMGRKQKKWMSLYMALVLTVTVGATTAFAAGDPLSVINNLSTFIFSLIRAIGLILLGFGVVQVGLSLKSHDPSQRANGFLTLAGGVIITFAKEILDLIMA
;
A
#
# COMPACT_ATOMS: atom_id res chain seq x y z
N MET A 1 -21.02 19.39 8.17
CA MET A 1 -20.65 18.33 9.13
C MET A 1 -20.90 16.98 8.47
N THR A 2 -19.85 16.29 8.01
CA THR A 2 -19.97 14.96 7.42
C THR A 2 -19.95 13.92 8.55
N THR A 3 -21.09 13.31 8.84
CA THR A 3 -21.18 12.21 9.79
C THR A 3 -20.41 11.00 9.24
N PRO A 4 -19.52 10.36 10.04
CA PRO A 4 -18.81 9.16 9.59
C PRO A 4 -19.82 8.03 9.38
N MET A 5 -19.96 7.55 8.14
CA MET A 5 -20.86 6.44 7.83
C MET A 5 -20.32 5.15 8.49
N PRO A 6 -21.13 4.43 9.28
CA PRO A 6 -20.69 3.21 9.91
C PRO A 6 -20.43 2.12 8.87
N MET A 7 -19.17 1.69 8.71
CA MET A 7 -18.84 0.54 7.85
C MET A 7 -19.60 -0.71 8.32
N GLY A 8 -20.35 -1.33 7.41
CA GLY A 8 -21.02 -2.60 7.69
C GLY A 8 -20.04 -3.69 8.11
N ARG A 9 -20.44 -4.56 9.06
CA ARG A 9 -19.58 -5.62 9.64
C ARG A 9 -18.88 -6.49 8.58
N LYS A 10 -19.51 -6.72 7.43
CA LYS A 10 -18.92 -7.44 6.29
C LYS A 10 -17.74 -6.67 5.66
N GLN A 11 -17.89 -5.37 5.44
CA GLN A 11 -16.87 -4.51 4.83
C GLN A 11 -15.63 -4.38 5.74
N LYS A 12 -15.82 -4.31 7.06
CA LYS A 12 -14.72 -4.38 8.05
C LYS A 12 -13.93 -5.69 7.96
N LYS A 13 -14.61 -6.83 7.79
CA LYS A 13 -13.95 -8.14 7.65
C LYS A 13 -13.13 -8.22 6.36
N TRP A 14 -13.69 -7.80 5.23
CA TRP A 14 -12.96 -7.79 3.95
C TRP A 14 -11.75 -6.85 3.97
N MET A 15 -11.87 -5.69 4.60
CA MET A 15 -10.76 -4.75 4.76
C MET A 15 -9.66 -5.29 5.70
N SER A 16 -10.06 -5.94 6.79
CA SER A 16 -9.12 -6.59 7.72
C SER A 16 -8.39 -7.77 7.06
N LEU A 17 -9.09 -8.58 6.25
CA LEU A 17 -8.48 -9.68 5.48
C LEU A 17 -7.51 -9.14 4.42
N TYR A 18 -7.88 -8.07 3.72
CA TYR A 18 -6.99 -7.42 2.76
C TYR A 18 -5.72 -6.88 3.43
N MET A 19 -5.85 -6.20 4.58
CA MET A 19 -4.71 -5.72 5.36
C MET A 19 -3.81 -6.87 5.85
N ALA A 20 -4.41 -7.95 6.37
CA ALA A 20 -3.67 -9.11 6.84
C ALA A 20 -2.90 -9.78 5.69
N LEU A 21 -3.55 -9.99 4.54
CA LEU A 21 -2.91 -10.56 3.35
C LEU A 21 -1.71 -9.72 2.90
N VAL A 22 -1.89 -8.39 2.78
CA VAL A 22 -0.79 -7.51 2.36
C VAL A 22 0.36 -7.56 3.38
N LEU A 23 0.07 -7.51 4.68
CA LEU A 23 1.06 -7.64 5.75
C LEU A 23 1.81 -8.97 5.67
N THR A 24 1.12 -10.10 5.49
CA THR A 24 1.77 -11.41 5.39
C THR A 24 2.65 -11.51 4.15
N VAL A 25 2.20 -10.99 3.01
CA VAL A 25 2.98 -11.01 1.76
C VAL A 25 4.23 -10.12 1.87
N THR A 26 4.17 -9.02 2.61
CA THR A 26 5.31 -8.07 2.68
C THR A 26 6.27 -8.34 3.82
N VAL A 27 5.77 -8.70 5.01
CA VAL A 27 6.63 -9.07 6.15
C VAL A 27 7.16 -10.50 5.99
N GLY A 28 6.41 -11.40 5.36
CA GLY A 28 6.85 -12.77 5.08
C GLY A 28 7.87 -12.88 3.94
N ALA A 29 7.91 -11.91 3.02
CA ALA A 29 8.86 -11.92 1.90
C ALA A 29 10.24 -11.35 2.26
N THR A 30 10.36 -10.55 3.32
CA THR A 30 11.63 -9.95 3.77
C THR A 30 12.00 -10.43 5.16
N THR A 31 12.62 -11.60 5.24
CA THR A 31 13.24 -12.08 6.48
C THR A 31 14.50 -11.25 6.78
N ALA A 32 14.44 -10.36 7.76
CA ALA A 32 15.60 -9.62 8.26
C ALA A 32 16.49 -10.55 9.11
N PHE A 33 17.24 -11.44 8.47
CA PHE A 33 18.30 -12.20 9.12
C PHE A 33 19.51 -11.29 9.35
N ALA A 34 19.92 -11.17 10.62
CA ALA A 34 21.16 -10.51 11.02
C ALA A 34 22.27 -11.56 11.15
N ALA A 35 22.87 -11.97 10.03
CA ALA A 35 24.06 -12.82 10.02
C ALA A 35 25.19 -12.11 9.26
N GLY A 36 26.27 -11.78 9.96
CA GLY A 36 27.49 -11.17 9.41
C GLY A 36 27.46 -9.65 9.28
N ASP A 37 28.63 -9.03 9.48
CA ASP A 37 29.05 -7.61 9.41
C ASP A 37 28.00 -6.47 9.48
N PRO A 38 28.26 -5.38 10.25
CA PRO A 38 27.32 -4.27 10.46
C PRO A 38 26.70 -3.66 9.19
N LEU A 39 27.45 -3.64 8.08
CA LEU A 39 26.99 -3.16 6.77
C LEU A 39 25.90 -4.04 6.16
N SER A 40 25.99 -5.37 6.32
CA SER A 40 24.99 -6.33 5.81
C SER A 40 23.66 -6.16 6.54
N VAL A 41 23.70 -5.95 7.86
CA VAL A 41 22.50 -5.69 8.67
C VAL A 41 21.80 -4.41 8.22
N ILE A 42 22.56 -3.33 7.97
CA ILE A 42 22.00 -2.06 7.47
C ILE A 42 21.37 -2.24 6.08
N ASN A 43 22.00 -3.02 5.19
CA ASN A 43 21.46 -3.28 3.85
C ASN A 43 20.18 -4.12 3.87
N ASN A 44 20.12 -5.14 4.75
CA ASN A 44 18.91 -5.94 4.98
C ASN A 44 17.80 -5.08 5.59
N LEU A 45 18.15 -4.15 6.49
CA LEU A 45 17.22 -3.17 7.05
C LEU A 45 16.66 -2.25 5.96
N SER A 46 17.52 -1.69 5.10
CA SER A 46 17.10 -0.84 3.97
C SER A 46 16.11 -1.59 3.06
N THR A 47 16.44 -2.83 2.71
CA THR A 47 15.57 -3.70 1.90
C THR A 47 14.23 -3.99 2.61
N PHE A 48 14.26 -4.21 3.92
CA PHE A 48 13.06 -4.39 4.73
C PHE A 48 12.18 -3.12 4.74
N ILE A 49 12.76 -1.94 4.97
CA ILE A 49 12.02 -0.67 4.95
C ILE A 49 11.42 -0.40 3.57
N PHE A 50 12.17 -0.62 2.48
CA PHE A 50 11.63 -0.50 1.12
C PHE A 50 10.49 -1.49 0.85
N SER A 51 10.54 -2.69 1.42
CA SER A 51 9.43 -3.66 1.32
C SER A 51 8.17 -3.20 2.07
N LEU A 52 8.32 -2.52 3.21
CA LEU A 52 7.21 -1.92 3.95
C LEU A 52 6.59 -0.73 3.18
N ILE A 53 7.41 0.12 2.57
CA ILE A 53 6.94 1.23 1.73
C ILE A 53 6.13 0.69 0.54
N ARG A 54 6.65 -0.35 -0.13
CA ARG A 54 5.95 -1.04 -1.23
C ARG A 54 4.62 -1.64 -0.76
N ALA A 55 4.58 -2.21 0.45
CA ALA A 55 3.35 -2.71 1.07
C ALA A 55 2.28 -1.62 1.19
N ILE A 56 2.67 -0.45 1.70
CA ILE A 56 1.76 0.69 1.87
C ILE A 56 1.24 1.16 0.51
N GLY A 57 2.09 1.19 -0.52
CA GLY A 57 1.68 1.49 -1.89
C GLY A 57 0.59 0.52 -2.40
N LEU A 58 0.75 -0.79 -2.17
CA LEU A 58 -0.25 -1.80 -2.54
C LEU A 58 -1.57 -1.61 -1.78
N ILE A 59 -1.52 -1.21 -0.51
CA ILE A 59 -2.73 -0.91 0.27
C ILE A 59 -3.48 0.29 -0.30
N LEU A 60 -2.75 1.38 -0.62
CA LEU A 60 -3.32 2.58 -1.23
C LEU A 60 -3.92 2.29 -2.61
N LEU A 61 -3.29 1.42 -3.39
CA LEU A 61 -3.86 0.94 -4.65
C LEU A 61 -5.20 0.23 -4.43
N GLY A 62 -5.27 -0.75 -3.53
CA GLY A 62 -6.53 -1.43 -3.21
C GLY A 62 -7.62 -0.47 -2.73
N PHE A 63 -7.27 0.52 -1.91
CA PHE A 63 -8.20 1.52 -1.44
C PHE A 63 -8.68 2.48 -2.55
N GLY A 64 -7.77 2.89 -3.43
CA GLY A 64 -8.09 3.71 -4.60
C GLY A 64 -9.04 2.99 -5.55
N VAL A 65 -8.86 1.68 -5.79
CA VAL A 65 -9.78 0.88 -6.63
C VAL A 65 -11.17 0.84 -6.02
N VAL A 66 -11.29 0.65 -4.70
CA VAL A 66 -12.59 0.64 -4.00
C VAL A 66 -13.30 1.98 -4.13
N GLN A 67 -12.58 3.10 -4.02
CA GLN A 67 -13.15 4.43 -4.21
C GLN A 67 -13.62 4.66 -5.66
N VAL A 68 -12.81 4.27 -6.65
CA VAL A 68 -13.20 4.35 -8.07
C VAL A 68 -14.40 3.44 -8.35
N GLY A 69 -14.43 2.22 -7.83
CA GLY A 69 -15.54 1.28 -8.01
C GLY A 69 -16.85 1.77 -7.42
N LEU A 70 -16.82 2.39 -6.23
CA LEU A 70 -18.00 3.03 -5.64
C LEU A 70 -18.45 4.24 -6.47
N SER A 71 -17.51 5.05 -6.95
CA SER A 71 -17.78 6.25 -7.75
C SER A 71 -18.39 5.97 -9.14
N LEU A 72 -18.19 4.76 -9.67
CA LEU A 72 -18.89 4.30 -10.88
C LEU A 72 -20.37 4.04 -10.60
N LYS A 73 -20.70 3.47 -9.43
CA LYS A 73 -22.07 3.22 -9.00
C LYS A 73 -22.83 4.51 -8.64
N SER A 74 -22.17 5.50 -8.04
CA SER A 74 -22.81 6.75 -7.58
C SER A 74 -22.78 7.90 -8.58
N HIS A 75 -22.19 7.72 -9.78
CA HIS A 75 -22.04 8.77 -10.81
C HIS A 75 -21.36 10.07 -10.34
N ASP A 76 -20.65 10.01 -9.21
CA ASP A 76 -20.12 11.19 -8.52
C ASP A 76 -18.69 11.51 -8.97
N PRO A 77 -18.45 12.63 -9.69
CA PRO A 77 -17.14 12.96 -10.28
C PRO A 77 -16.04 13.14 -9.23
N SER A 78 -16.40 13.58 -8.02
CA SER A 78 -15.47 13.86 -6.93
C SER A 78 -14.83 12.59 -6.36
N GLN A 79 -15.60 11.50 -6.22
CA GLN A 79 -15.10 10.20 -5.75
C GLN A 79 -14.24 9.51 -6.81
N ARG A 80 -14.51 9.75 -8.10
CA ARG A 80 -13.66 9.30 -9.21
C ARG A 80 -12.31 9.97 -9.13
N ALA A 81 -12.28 11.30 -9.01
CA ALA A 81 -11.04 12.07 -8.93
C ALA A 81 -10.20 11.70 -7.71
N ASN A 82 -10.81 11.62 -6.52
CA ASN A 82 -10.10 11.27 -5.28
C ASN A 82 -9.61 9.82 -5.27
N GLY A 83 -10.41 8.89 -5.80
CA GLY A 83 -10.01 7.50 -6.00
C GLY A 83 -8.83 7.39 -6.97
N PHE A 84 -8.85 8.13 -8.07
CA PHE A 84 -7.78 8.12 -9.08
C PHE A 84 -6.48 8.75 -8.56
N LEU A 85 -6.55 9.84 -7.79
CA LEU A 85 -5.40 10.43 -7.13
C LEU A 85 -4.76 9.47 -6.12
N THR A 86 -5.59 8.74 -5.37
CA THR A 86 -5.11 7.71 -4.43
C THR A 86 -4.46 6.54 -5.17
N LEU A 87 -5.01 6.14 -6.32
CA LEU A 87 -4.40 5.14 -7.19
C LEU A 87 -3.04 5.60 -7.72
N ALA A 88 -2.95 6.81 -8.27
CA ALA A 88 -1.71 7.35 -8.79
C ALA A 88 -0.62 7.45 -7.71
N GLY A 89 -0.97 7.94 -6.52
CA GLY A 89 -0.06 7.96 -5.37
C GLY A 89 0.37 6.55 -4.93
N GLY A 90 -0.57 5.60 -4.91
CA GLY A 90 -0.29 4.19 -4.60
C GLY A 90 0.69 3.54 -5.57
N VAL A 91 0.56 3.82 -6.89
CA VAL A 91 1.50 3.35 -7.93
C VAL A 91 2.90 3.92 -7.67
N ILE A 92 3.02 5.24 -7.49
CA ILE A 92 4.34 5.88 -7.30
C ILE A 92 5.03 5.33 -6.04
N ILE A 93 4.28 5.15 -4.95
CA ILE A 93 4.82 4.60 -3.70
C ILE A 93 5.22 3.13 -3.86
N THR A 94 4.47 2.33 -4.61
CA THR A 94 4.83 0.92 -4.85
C THR A 94 6.15 0.78 -5.59
N PHE A 95 6.39 1.68 -6.55
CA PHE A 95 7.60 1.68 -7.37
C PHE A 95 8.72 2.57 -6.83
N ALA A 96 8.59 3.11 -5.60
CA ALA A 96 9.53 4.08 -5.05
C ALA A 96 10.98 3.53 -4.98
N LYS A 97 11.16 2.24 -4.70
CA LYS A 97 12.49 1.60 -4.69
C LYS A 97 13.05 1.48 -6.11
N GLU A 98 12.26 1.01 -7.07
CA GLU A 98 12.70 0.89 -8.47
C GLU A 98 13.02 2.27 -9.09
N ILE A 99 12.28 3.32 -8.73
CA ILE A 99 12.56 4.71 -9.15
C ILE A 99 13.87 5.20 -8.55
N LEU A 100 14.13 4.92 -7.26
CA LEU A 100 15.37 5.30 -6.60
C LEU A 100 16.58 4.61 -7.24
N ASP A 101 16.48 3.30 -7.48
CA ASP A 101 17.52 2.51 -8.12
C ASP A 101 17.77 3.00 -9.56
N LEU A 102 16.74 3.45 -10.29
CA LEU A 102 16.86 4.05 -11.63
C LEU A 102 17.59 5.39 -11.65
N ILE A 103 17.49 6.19 -10.59
CA ILE A 103 18.16 7.50 -10.49
C ILE A 103 19.60 7.35 -9.97
N MET A 104 19.85 6.33 -9.15
CA MET A 104 21.16 6.03 -8.59
C MET A 104 22.04 5.17 -9.51
N ALA A 105 21.47 4.57 -10.55
CA ALA A 105 22.17 3.88 -11.63
C ALA A 105 22.82 4.87 -12.61
#